data_AF-A0A7M4D5F5-F1
#
_entry.id   AF-A0A7M4D5F5-F1
#
_cell.length_a   1.000
_cell.length_b   1.000
_cell.length_c   1.000
_cell.angle_alpha   90.00
_cell.angle_beta   90.00
_cell.angle_gamma   90.00
#
_symmetry.space_group_name_H-M   'P 1'
#
loop_
_entity.id
_entity.type
_entity.pdbx_description
1 polymer ?
#
loop_
_entity_poly.entity_id
_entity_poly.type
_entity_poly.pdbx_seq_one_letter_code
_entity_poly.pdbx_strand_id
1 'polypeptide(L)'
;MNNFSNRKYIIGGIFILVVLIFIIRLFNLQIIDDTYKLSAENNSQRQVTQYPARGLIYDRNGKLLVYNQAAYDLMLIPRQLEVFDTTDFCQLLGIEKLELIEGIAKAKHYSYRKASIFLKQLSSERYAVLQEKLYKFPGFFVQTRTLRKYPFKSAAHALGYLREVTNQEIKSDPYFRQGDYIGKSGIERTYEKELRGEKGVKIYWVDVFNRIKGSFRNGKFDEKAVSGKNLHTSLDIDLQQYGELLMQNKKGGIVAIEPHTGEILAKVSSPGYDPEMFVGRAMNRNYQMMVQNDSLKPLFDRTMQALYPPGSIFKLVNALVALQENVISPATRFECHSGYHVGNFTMGCHSHASPLDLRHAIQQSCNAYFANVFRYILESPKFGSVQDGYTAWRKHVTSFGFGSELGIDLPNEKTGSIPTNEYYQTKYRKNWRALNAISLAIGQGELQITPMQMANMIAAIANRGYYYIPHIVKAVGEDGALGKKYLEKHYTSVDSSNFAPVIDGMEMVVTGGEGSTGALAAIKDIRVCGKTGTVQNSDEADHSVFVAFAPRENPKIAIVVYVENGVWGSRYAAPISGLMIEKYLKGEISENKKWLEKRMLDADLINQAAAPSAGVVE
;
A
#
# COMPACT_ATOMS: atom_id res chain seq x y z
N MET A 1 -3.40 102.02 -26.39
CA MET A 1 -3.42 100.61 -26.82
C MET A 1 -3.49 99.72 -25.58
N ASN A 2 -4.62 99.04 -25.36
CA ASN A 2 -4.87 98.29 -24.13
C ASN A 2 -4.23 96.89 -24.22
N ASN A 3 -2.95 96.79 -23.86
CA ASN A 3 -2.11 95.56 -23.99
C ASN A 3 -2.60 94.35 -23.17
N PHE A 4 -3.71 94.44 -22.44
CA PHE A 4 -4.25 93.36 -21.62
C PHE A 4 -5.41 92.58 -22.29
N SER A 5 -5.97 93.07 -23.41
CA SER A 5 -7.12 92.41 -24.09
C SER A 5 -6.80 91.01 -24.61
N ASN A 6 -5.54 90.73 -24.96
CA ASN A 6 -5.10 89.42 -25.46
C ASN A 6 -4.92 88.37 -24.33
N ARG A 7 -4.79 88.78 -23.07
CA ARG A 7 -4.61 87.84 -21.94
C ARG A 7 -5.85 86.99 -21.70
N LYS A 8 -7.06 87.48 -21.99
CA LYS A 8 -8.29 86.71 -21.84
C LYS A 8 -8.34 85.49 -22.79
N TYR A 9 -7.78 85.61 -23.99
CA TYR A 9 -7.71 84.52 -24.96
C TYR A 9 -6.64 83.50 -24.58
N ILE A 10 -5.52 83.94 -24.01
CA ILE A 10 -4.48 83.05 -23.48
C ILE A 10 -5.01 82.27 -22.27
N ILE A 11 -5.66 82.93 -21.32
CA ILE A 11 -6.26 82.28 -20.15
C ILE A 11 -7.39 81.32 -20.57
N GLY A 12 -8.25 81.74 -21.51
CA GLY A 12 -9.28 80.87 -22.08
C GLY A 12 -8.70 79.66 -22.80
N GLY A 13 -7.63 79.84 -23.56
CA GLY A 13 -6.91 78.76 -24.23
C GLY A 13 -6.29 77.76 -23.25
N ILE A 14 -5.69 78.25 -22.15
CA ILE A 14 -5.17 77.38 -21.08
C ILE A 14 -6.31 76.58 -20.44
N PHE A 15 -7.45 77.22 -20.16
CA PHE A 15 -8.61 76.51 -19.58
C PHE A 15 -9.16 75.43 -20.52
N ILE A 16 -9.31 75.75 -21.80
CA ILE A 16 -9.75 74.77 -22.82
C ILE A 16 -8.76 73.61 -22.89
N LEU A 17 -7.45 73.89 -22.92
CA LEU A 17 -6.41 72.86 -22.96
C LEU A 17 -6.50 71.93 -21.74
N VAL A 18 -6.68 72.48 -20.54
CA VAL A 18 -6.83 71.71 -19.30
C VAL A 18 -8.08 70.83 -19.35
N VAL A 19 -9.21 71.36 -19.81
CA VAL A 19 -10.44 70.57 -20.00
C VAL A 19 -10.24 69.45 -21.02
N LEU A 20 -9.55 69.73 -22.12
CA LEU A 20 -9.26 68.74 -23.16
C LEU A 20 -8.36 67.62 -22.64
N ILE A 21 -7.35 67.96 -21.84
CA ILE A 21 -6.49 66.99 -21.15
C ILE A 21 -7.33 66.11 -20.20
N PHE A 22 -8.26 66.69 -19.44
CA PHE A 22 -9.14 65.91 -18.56
C PHE A 22 -10.10 65.00 -19.34
N ILE A 23 -10.66 65.45 -20.46
CA ILE A 23 -11.53 64.63 -21.31
C ILE A 23 -10.74 63.45 -21.91
N ILE A 24 -9.54 63.70 -22.44
CA ILE A 24 -8.67 62.63 -22.98
C ILE A 24 -8.31 61.64 -21.86
N ARG A 25 -7.99 62.14 -20.66
CA ARG A 25 -7.68 61.28 -19.52
C ARG A 25 -8.90 60.45 -19.09
N LEU A 26 -10.09 61.04 -19.07
CA LEU A 26 -11.33 60.34 -18.75
C LEU A 26 -11.66 59.26 -19.78
N PHE A 27 -11.52 59.57 -21.07
CA PHE A 27 -11.72 58.62 -22.16
C PHE A 27 -10.75 57.45 -22.06
N ASN A 28 -9.47 57.72 -21.78
CA ASN A 28 -8.47 56.68 -21.57
C ASN A 28 -8.86 55.78 -20.39
N LEU A 29 -9.27 56.36 -19.25
CA LEU A 29 -9.69 55.62 -18.05
C LEU A 29 -10.99 54.83 -18.21
N GLN A 30 -11.91 55.25 -19.08
CA GLN A 30 -13.23 54.59 -19.23
C GLN A 30 -13.31 53.62 -20.42
N ILE A 31 -12.57 53.85 -21.50
CA ILE A 31 -12.70 53.10 -22.76
C ILE A 31 -11.46 52.29 -23.11
N ILE A 32 -10.26 52.78 -22.77
CA ILE A 32 -9.00 52.11 -23.14
C ILE A 32 -8.47 51.25 -21.97
N ASP A 33 -8.54 51.76 -20.75
CA ASP A 33 -7.93 51.15 -19.56
C ASP A 33 -8.95 50.32 -18.76
N ASP A 34 -9.08 49.04 -19.12
CA ASP A 34 -9.94 48.08 -18.42
C ASP A 34 -9.48 47.76 -16.98
N THR A 35 -8.30 48.25 -16.56
CA THR A 35 -7.68 47.88 -15.28
C THR A 35 -8.54 48.26 -14.06
N TYR A 36 -9.27 49.38 -14.14
CA TYR A 36 -10.19 49.82 -13.06
C TYR A 36 -11.49 49.02 -13.05
N LYS A 37 -11.98 48.61 -14.22
CA LYS A 37 -13.16 47.76 -14.36
C LYS A 37 -12.86 46.34 -13.88
N LEU A 38 -11.70 45.79 -14.25
CA LEU A 38 -11.17 44.51 -13.76
C LEU A 38 -10.87 44.54 -12.25
N SER A 39 -10.39 45.67 -11.71
CA SER A 39 -10.18 45.82 -10.26
C SER A 39 -11.50 45.90 -9.49
N ALA A 40 -12.51 46.59 -10.02
CA ALA A 40 -13.85 46.65 -9.43
C ALA A 40 -14.58 45.30 -9.52
N GLU A 41 -14.44 44.58 -10.65
CA GLU A 41 -14.97 43.23 -10.83
C GLU A 41 -14.26 42.21 -9.91
N ASN A 42 -12.93 42.27 -9.75
CA ASN A 42 -12.21 41.38 -8.82
C ASN A 42 -12.55 41.62 -7.35
N ASN A 43 -12.86 42.86 -6.96
CA ASN A 43 -13.23 43.18 -5.57
C ASN A 43 -14.66 42.78 -5.21
N SER A 44 -15.51 42.52 -6.19
CA SER A 44 -16.93 42.21 -6.02
C SER A 44 -17.29 40.75 -6.37
N GLN A 45 -16.30 39.96 -6.77
CA GLN A 45 -16.42 38.54 -7.02
C GLN A 45 -15.90 37.71 -5.86
N ARG A 46 -16.67 36.69 -5.46
CA ARG A 46 -16.25 35.67 -4.51
C ARG A 46 -16.27 34.31 -5.19
N GLN A 47 -15.10 33.74 -5.38
CA GLN A 47 -14.94 32.37 -5.86
C GLN A 47 -15.06 31.39 -4.69
N VAL A 48 -15.92 30.40 -4.82
CA VAL A 48 -16.11 29.31 -3.85
C VAL A 48 -15.81 28.01 -4.56
N THR A 49 -14.71 27.37 -4.17
CA THR A 49 -14.33 26.04 -4.67
C THR A 49 -15.43 25.03 -4.36
N GLN A 50 -15.87 24.31 -5.38
CA GLN A 50 -16.72 23.13 -5.26
C GLN A 50 -15.81 21.90 -5.23
N TYR A 51 -15.78 21.21 -4.09
CA TYR A 51 -14.97 20.02 -3.93
C TYR A 51 -15.67 18.80 -4.53
N PRO A 52 -15.01 18.04 -5.42
CA PRO A 52 -15.60 16.84 -5.99
C PRO A 52 -15.70 15.74 -4.93
N ALA A 53 -16.64 14.83 -5.12
CA ALA A 53 -16.63 13.57 -4.40
C ALA A 53 -15.45 12.72 -4.93
N ARG A 54 -14.67 12.12 -4.02
CA ARG A 54 -13.62 11.17 -4.44
C ARG A 54 -14.24 9.90 -5.02
N GLY A 55 -13.54 9.22 -5.92
CA GLY A 55 -13.98 7.95 -6.46
C GLY A 55 -14.22 6.90 -5.38
N LEU A 56 -15.28 6.11 -5.51
CA LEU A 56 -15.59 5.00 -4.62
C LEU A 56 -14.65 3.82 -4.88
N ILE A 57 -14.36 3.00 -3.88
CA ILE A 57 -13.50 1.82 -4.03
C ILE A 57 -14.34 0.58 -3.74
N TYR A 58 -14.34 -0.36 -4.67
CA TYR A 58 -15.07 -1.63 -4.59
C TYR A 58 -14.10 -2.81 -4.53
N ASP A 59 -14.54 -3.88 -3.88
CA ASP A 59 -13.89 -5.19 -3.93
C ASP A 59 -14.17 -5.88 -5.28
N ARG A 60 -13.60 -7.06 -5.48
CA ARG A 60 -13.77 -7.82 -6.72
C ARG A 60 -15.20 -8.33 -6.97
N ASN A 61 -16.01 -8.38 -5.91
CA ASN A 61 -17.40 -8.85 -5.91
C ASN A 61 -18.41 -7.67 -5.90
N GLY A 62 -17.95 -6.42 -6.02
CA GLY A 62 -18.79 -5.23 -6.03
C GLY A 62 -19.19 -4.69 -4.66
N LYS A 63 -18.63 -5.20 -3.55
CA LYS A 63 -18.83 -4.65 -2.20
C LYS A 63 -18.06 -3.35 -2.06
N LEU A 64 -18.69 -2.33 -1.48
CA LEU A 64 -18.03 -1.04 -1.19
C LEU A 64 -16.99 -1.22 -0.09
N LEU A 65 -15.72 -0.92 -0.40
CA LEU A 65 -14.61 -0.90 0.55
C LEU A 65 -14.38 0.50 1.12
N VAL A 66 -14.54 1.53 0.27
CA VAL A 66 -14.36 2.92 0.66
C VAL A 66 -15.41 3.77 -0.05
N TYR A 67 -16.17 4.53 0.73
CA TYR A 67 -17.14 5.47 0.21
C TYR A 67 -17.00 6.83 0.89
N ASN A 68 -17.83 7.79 0.48
CA ASN A 68 -17.79 9.14 0.99
C ASN A 68 -19.00 9.43 1.87
N GLN A 69 -18.75 10.01 3.04
CA GLN A 69 -19.78 10.56 3.92
C GLN A 69 -19.67 12.10 3.91
N ALA A 70 -20.81 12.79 3.96
CA ALA A 70 -20.84 14.24 4.04
C ALA A 70 -20.23 14.72 5.36
N ALA A 71 -19.36 15.72 5.26
CA ALA A 71 -18.77 16.42 6.39
C ALA A 71 -18.76 17.92 6.12
N TYR A 72 -18.61 18.72 7.17
CA TYR A 72 -18.81 20.15 7.07
C TYR A 72 -17.68 20.89 7.80
N ASP A 73 -16.97 21.75 7.09
CA ASP A 73 -16.01 22.66 7.71
C ASP A 73 -16.71 23.95 8.09
N LEU A 74 -16.59 24.37 9.34
CA LEU A 74 -17.00 25.69 9.79
C LEU A 74 -15.89 26.68 9.46
N MET A 75 -16.20 27.61 8.56
CA MET A 75 -15.31 28.65 8.08
C MET A 75 -15.56 29.94 8.83
N LEU A 76 -14.52 30.78 8.95
CA LEU A 76 -14.58 32.08 9.61
C LEU A 76 -13.95 33.17 8.74
N ILE A 77 -14.66 34.29 8.60
CA ILE A 77 -14.12 35.56 8.09
C ILE A 77 -14.09 36.57 9.25
N PRO A 78 -12.91 36.86 9.83
CA PRO A 78 -12.83 37.70 11.02
C PRO A 78 -13.40 39.11 10.88
N ARG A 79 -13.36 39.70 9.67
CA ARG A 79 -13.94 41.02 9.37
C ARG A 79 -15.46 41.09 9.51
N GLN A 80 -16.13 39.94 9.39
CA GLN A 80 -17.59 39.80 9.42
C GLN A 80 -18.10 39.34 10.81
N LEU A 81 -17.19 39.14 11.77
CA LEU A 81 -17.59 38.83 13.14
C LEU A 81 -18.27 40.03 13.79
N GLU A 82 -19.46 39.78 14.33
CA GLU A 82 -20.18 40.69 15.23
C GLU A 82 -20.20 40.08 16.65
N VAL A 83 -20.80 40.78 17.62
CA VAL A 83 -20.99 40.22 18.96
C VAL A 83 -22.02 39.08 18.87
N PHE A 84 -21.70 37.91 19.40
CA PHE A 84 -22.58 36.74 19.44
C PHE A 84 -22.49 36.03 20.79
N ASP A 85 -23.45 35.15 21.08
CA ASP A 85 -23.44 34.33 22.29
C ASP A 85 -22.35 33.25 22.20
N THR A 86 -21.22 33.51 22.84
CA THR A 86 -20.09 32.57 22.86
C THR A 86 -20.39 31.28 23.60
N THR A 87 -21.33 31.31 24.56
CA THR A 87 -21.67 30.15 25.38
C THR A 87 -22.52 29.17 24.57
N ASP A 88 -23.59 29.67 23.91
CA ASP A 88 -24.41 28.85 23.00
C ASP A 88 -23.56 28.28 21.85
N PHE A 89 -22.64 29.08 21.29
CA PHE A 89 -21.73 28.64 20.24
C PHE A 89 -20.82 27.48 20.68
N CYS A 90 -20.18 27.62 21.85
CA CYS A 90 -19.29 26.59 22.39
C CYS A 90 -20.05 25.30 22.72
N GLN A 91 -21.23 25.42 23.34
CA GLN A 91 -22.07 24.27 23.68
C GLN A 91 -22.55 23.53 22.43
N LEU A 92 -22.97 24.26 21.40
CA LEU A 92 -23.47 23.68 20.16
C LEU A 92 -22.38 22.91 19.41
N LEU A 93 -21.16 23.44 19.36
CA LEU A 93 -20.03 22.78 18.70
C LEU A 93 -19.32 21.75 19.58
N GLY A 94 -19.59 21.76 20.90
CA GLY A 94 -18.88 20.96 21.89
C GLY A 94 -17.39 21.28 21.92
N ILE A 95 -17.04 22.56 21.94
CA ILE A 95 -15.67 23.08 22.05
C ILE A 95 -15.53 23.90 23.32
N GLU A 96 -14.31 24.01 23.83
CA GLU A 96 -14.02 24.88 24.96
C GLU A 96 -13.91 26.35 24.55
N LYS A 97 -14.18 27.26 25.48
CA LYS A 97 -14.06 28.71 25.24
C LYS A 97 -12.65 29.10 24.82
N LEU A 98 -11.62 28.41 25.33
CA LEU A 98 -10.23 28.65 24.95
C LEU A 98 -10.00 28.32 23.46
N GLU A 99 -10.51 27.18 22.99
CA GLU A 99 -10.43 26.78 21.57
C GLU A 99 -11.11 27.82 20.66
N LEU A 100 -12.23 28.40 21.09
CA LEU A 100 -12.90 29.47 20.35
C LEU A 100 -12.02 30.71 20.21
N ILE A 101 -11.41 31.17 21.31
CA ILE A 101 -10.55 32.36 21.33
C ILE A 101 -9.32 32.15 20.45
N GLU A 102 -8.66 31.00 20.60
CA GLU A 102 -7.48 30.65 19.81
C GLU A 102 -7.81 30.48 18.32
N GLY A 103 -8.94 29.86 18.00
CA GLY A 103 -9.40 29.69 16.63
C GLY A 103 -9.67 31.03 15.93
N ILE A 104 -10.31 31.98 16.62
CA ILE A 104 -10.53 33.34 16.11
C ILE A 104 -9.20 34.09 15.96
N ALA A 105 -8.29 34.00 16.93
CA ALA A 105 -6.99 34.65 16.87
C ALA A 105 -6.15 34.11 15.69
N LYS A 106 -6.15 32.79 15.49
CA LYS A 106 -5.48 32.13 14.35
C LYS A 106 -6.06 32.58 13.02
N ALA A 107 -7.38 32.68 12.90
CA ALA A 107 -8.04 33.19 11.71
C ALA A 107 -7.66 34.66 11.42
N LYS A 108 -7.63 35.52 12.45
CA LYS A 108 -7.19 36.92 12.33
C LYS A 108 -5.73 37.03 11.88
N HIS A 109 -4.85 36.21 12.45
CA HIS A 109 -3.44 36.16 12.09
C HIS A 109 -3.24 35.71 10.64
N TYR A 110 -4.04 34.75 10.16
CA TYR A 110 -4.01 34.32 8.76
C TYR A 110 -4.49 35.45 7.83
N SER A 111 -5.66 36.01 8.07
CA SER A 111 -6.17 37.18 7.35
C SER A 111 -7.41 37.75 8.03
N TYR A 112 -7.46 39.07 8.15
CA TYR A 112 -8.68 39.72 8.62
C TYR A 112 -9.85 39.62 7.62
N ARG A 113 -9.57 39.55 6.31
CA ARG A 113 -10.58 39.62 5.24
C ARG A 113 -10.83 38.30 4.51
N LYS A 114 -9.86 37.37 4.51
CA LYS A 114 -10.02 36.07 3.85
C LYS A 114 -10.65 35.05 4.80
N ALA A 115 -11.45 34.15 4.23
CA ALA A 115 -11.97 33.02 4.98
C ALA A 115 -10.85 32.04 5.36
N SER A 116 -10.95 31.48 6.55
CA SER A 116 -10.10 30.38 7.00
C SER A 116 -10.95 29.33 7.72
N ILE A 117 -10.45 28.09 7.78
CA ILE A 117 -11.16 27.01 8.48
C ILE A 117 -11.03 27.27 9.98
N PHE A 118 -12.17 27.42 10.66
CA PHE A 118 -12.25 27.53 12.11
C PHE A 118 -12.35 26.15 12.77
N LEU A 119 -13.30 25.32 12.32
CA LEU A 119 -13.47 23.96 12.82
C LEU A 119 -13.65 22.98 11.66
N LYS A 120 -12.84 21.92 11.66
CA LYS A 120 -12.81 20.91 10.60
C LYS A 120 -13.85 19.82 10.83
N GLN A 121 -14.44 19.32 9.74
CA GLN A 121 -15.06 17.99 9.67
C GLN A 121 -16.17 17.74 10.71
N LEU A 122 -17.10 18.68 10.84
CA LEU A 122 -18.35 18.47 11.58
C LEU A 122 -19.17 17.36 10.92
N SER A 123 -19.75 16.50 11.76
CA SER A 123 -20.67 15.45 11.31
C SER A 123 -21.98 16.06 10.81
N SER A 124 -22.73 15.30 10.03
CA SER A 124 -24.02 15.75 9.47
C SER A 124 -25.02 16.09 10.58
N GLU A 125 -24.99 15.36 11.69
CA GLU A 125 -25.87 15.56 12.84
C GLU A 125 -25.53 16.86 13.58
N ARG A 126 -24.24 17.14 13.80
CA ARG A 126 -23.79 18.41 14.41
C ARG A 126 -24.06 19.60 13.51
N TYR A 127 -23.86 19.41 12.20
CA TYR A 127 -24.15 20.45 11.22
C TYR A 127 -25.64 20.78 11.17
N ALA A 128 -26.53 19.80 11.22
CA ALA A 128 -27.98 20.04 11.21
C ALA A 128 -28.41 20.99 12.34
N VAL A 129 -27.93 20.75 13.56
CA VAL A 129 -28.20 21.63 14.72
C VAL A 129 -27.56 23.01 14.55
N LEU A 130 -26.33 23.08 14.02
CA LEU A 130 -25.66 24.35 13.73
C LEU A 130 -26.40 25.17 12.66
N GLN A 131 -26.89 24.52 11.62
CA GLN A 131 -27.52 25.17 10.46
C GLN A 131 -28.74 25.98 10.89
N GLU A 132 -29.55 25.48 11.82
CA GLU A 132 -30.71 26.18 12.36
C GLU A 132 -30.36 27.47 13.09
N LYS A 133 -29.17 27.54 13.72
CA LYS A 133 -28.71 28.71 14.48
C LYS A 133 -27.63 29.52 13.77
N LEU A 134 -27.18 29.12 12.58
CA LEU A 134 -26.02 29.72 11.92
C LEU A 134 -26.19 31.23 11.67
N TYR A 135 -27.43 31.69 11.47
CA TYR A 135 -27.78 33.10 11.34
C TYR A 135 -27.44 33.95 12.58
N LYS A 136 -27.31 33.34 13.76
CA LYS A 136 -26.93 33.99 15.03
C LYS A 136 -25.42 34.19 15.17
N PHE A 137 -24.62 33.64 14.27
CA PHE A 137 -23.15 33.68 14.34
C PHE A 137 -22.55 34.39 13.11
N PRO A 138 -22.73 35.72 12.96
CA PRO A 138 -22.17 36.47 11.83
C PRO A 138 -20.67 36.24 11.67
N GLY A 139 -20.23 36.08 10.42
CA GLY A 139 -18.84 35.79 10.06
C GLY A 139 -18.48 34.31 10.02
N PHE A 140 -19.32 33.43 10.57
CA PHE A 140 -19.22 31.99 10.39
C PHE A 140 -20.10 31.51 9.23
N PHE A 141 -19.59 30.58 8.43
CA PHE A 141 -20.35 29.92 7.39
C PHE A 141 -19.81 28.50 7.18
N VAL A 142 -20.58 27.63 6.54
CA VAL A 142 -20.18 26.23 6.36
C VAL A 142 -19.75 25.96 4.93
N GLN A 143 -18.68 25.18 4.80
CA GLN A 143 -18.22 24.61 3.54
C GLN A 143 -18.44 23.09 3.56
N THR A 144 -19.09 22.58 2.52
CA THR A 144 -19.30 21.14 2.34
C THR A 144 -18.00 20.44 1.98
N ARG A 145 -17.78 19.29 2.61
CA ARG A 145 -16.64 18.38 2.42
C ARG A 145 -17.15 16.95 2.37
N THR A 146 -16.26 16.05 1.99
CA THR A 146 -16.47 14.62 2.08
C THR A 146 -15.37 14.00 2.93
N LEU A 147 -15.72 12.99 3.71
CA LEU A 147 -14.79 12.13 4.41
C LEU A 147 -14.90 10.73 3.86
N ARG A 148 -13.76 10.04 3.82
CA ARG A 148 -13.77 8.60 3.60
C ARG A 148 -14.46 7.90 4.76
N LYS A 149 -15.22 6.86 4.42
CA LYS A 149 -15.84 5.94 5.35
C LYS A 149 -15.54 4.52 4.89
N TYR A 150 -15.26 3.64 5.85
CA TYR A 150 -14.79 2.28 5.60
C TYR A 150 -15.79 1.30 6.24
N PRO A 151 -16.64 0.61 5.44
CA PRO A 151 -17.61 -0.34 5.99
C PRO A 151 -16.96 -1.50 6.76
N PHE A 152 -15.71 -1.82 6.43
CA PHE A 152 -14.95 -2.90 7.00
C PHE A 152 -13.71 -2.36 7.71
N LYS A 153 -13.45 -2.86 8.92
CA LYS A 153 -12.25 -2.55 9.71
C LYS A 153 -11.06 -3.41 9.25
N SER A 154 -10.72 -3.30 7.97
CA SER A 154 -9.83 -4.24 7.29
C SER A 154 -9.11 -3.58 6.10
N ALA A 155 -8.10 -4.25 5.55
CA ALA A 155 -7.37 -3.85 4.34
C ALA A 155 -6.63 -2.52 4.45
N ALA A 156 -6.25 -2.09 5.66
CA ALA A 156 -5.76 -0.73 5.90
C ALA A 156 -4.49 -0.39 5.10
N HIS A 157 -3.51 -1.32 5.01
CA HIS A 157 -2.29 -1.11 4.20
C HIS A 157 -2.51 -1.24 2.70
N ALA A 158 -3.61 -1.88 2.27
CA ALA A 158 -3.97 -1.97 0.87
C ALA A 158 -4.72 -0.70 0.42
N LEU A 159 -5.77 -0.31 1.15
CA LEU A 159 -6.59 0.87 0.85
C LEU A 159 -5.80 2.17 1.06
N GLY A 160 -5.09 2.26 2.19
CA GLY A 160 -4.38 3.45 2.61
C GLY A 160 -5.28 4.51 3.25
N TYR A 161 -4.71 5.69 3.49
CA TYR A 161 -5.40 6.79 4.15
C TYR A 161 -5.03 8.16 3.55
N LEU A 162 -5.87 9.15 3.84
CA LEU A 162 -5.67 10.55 3.44
C LEU A 162 -5.01 11.36 4.57
N ARG A 163 -4.24 12.39 4.21
CA ARG A 163 -3.82 13.46 5.13
C ARG A 163 -3.88 14.82 4.46
N GLU A 164 -3.89 15.85 5.28
CA GLU A 164 -3.76 17.22 4.79
C GLU A 164 -2.46 17.40 4.01
N VAL A 165 -2.53 18.14 2.92
CA VAL A 165 -1.39 18.43 2.05
C VAL A 165 -0.36 19.28 2.77
N THR A 166 0.90 19.01 2.49
CA THR A 166 2.04 19.82 2.93
C THR A 166 2.33 20.95 1.96
N ASN A 167 3.09 21.96 2.40
CA ASN A 167 3.54 23.04 1.51
C ASN A 167 4.38 22.53 0.32
N GLN A 168 5.08 21.41 0.49
CA GLN A 168 5.84 20.80 -0.60
C GLN A 168 4.89 20.18 -1.65
N GLU A 169 3.83 19.52 -1.21
CA GLU A 169 2.84 18.90 -2.11
C GLU A 169 2.04 19.94 -2.90
N ILE A 170 1.68 21.06 -2.25
CA ILE A 170 1.04 22.21 -2.91
C ILE A 170 1.94 22.80 -4.00
N LYS A 171 3.25 22.88 -3.75
CA LYS A 171 4.22 23.37 -4.74
C LYS A 171 4.38 22.39 -5.91
N SER A 172 4.34 21.08 -5.64
CA SER A 172 4.49 20.07 -6.69
C SER A 172 3.24 19.86 -7.55
N ASP A 173 2.06 20.08 -6.97
CA ASP A 173 0.79 19.90 -7.68
C ASP A 173 -0.18 21.06 -7.37
N PRO A 174 -0.31 22.03 -8.30
CA PRO A 174 -1.17 23.21 -8.16
C PRO A 174 -2.66 22.90 -7.97
N TYR A 175 -3.07 21.65 -8.18
CA TYR A 175 -4.41 21.20 -7.82
C TYR A 175 -4.69 21.46 -6.33
N PHE A 176 -3.70 21.29 -5.47
CA PHE A 176 -3.87 21.39 -4.03
C PHE A 176 -3.74 22.82 -3.50
N ARG A 177 -4.52 23.10 -2.45
CA ARG A 177 -4.47 24.30 -1.63
C ARG A 177 -4.37 23.87 -0.17
N GLN A 178 -3.93 24.78 0.69
CA GLN A 178 -3.91 24.54 2.13
C GLN A 178 -5.30 24.11 2.62
N GLY A 179 -5.36 23.06 3.43
CA GLY A 179 -6.61 22.46 3.91
C GLY A 179 -7.14 21.31 3.04
N ASP A 180 -6.56 21.06 1.87
CA ASP A 180 -6.92 19.89 1.06
C ASP A 180 -6.28 18.60 1.57
N TYR A 181 -6.84 17.47 1.15
CA TYR A 181 -6.39 16.14 1.55
C TYR A 181 -5.88 15.37 0.34
N ILE A 182 -4.79 14.61 0.56
CA ILE A 182 -4.11 13.77 -0.43
C ILE A 182 -3.91 12.36 0.15
N GLY A 183 -3.98 11.33 -0.71
CA GLY A 183 -3.63 9.96 -0.36
C GLY A 183 -2.15 9.81 0.01
N LYS A 184 -1.88 9.20 1.18
CA LYS A 184 -0.52 9.04 1.73
C LYS A 184 0.02 7.62 1.66
N SER A 185 -0.86 6.63 1.55
CA SER A 185 -0.51 5.21 1.51
C SER A 185 -1.49 4.45 0.63
N GLY A 186 -1.19 3.18 0.36
CA GLY A 186 -2.07 2.26 -0.35
C GLY A 186 -2.54 2.76 -1.71
N ILE A 187 -3.71 2.26 -2.11
CA ILE A 187 -4.44 2.65 -3.32
C ILE A 187 -4.72 4.15 -3.35
N GLU A 188 -5.09 4.75 -2.21
CA GLU A 188 -5.37 6.19 -2.12
C GLU A 188 -4.19 7.04 -2.61
N ARG A 189 -2.95 6.62 -2.35
CA ARG A 189 -1.76 7.32 -2.86
C ARG A 189 -1.45 6.99 -4.31
N THR A 190 -1.48 5.71 -4.69
CA THR A 190 -1.13 5.32 -6.07
C THR A 190 -2.09 5.92 -7.10
N TYR A 191 -3.39 5.88 -6.80
CA TYR A 191 -4.47 6.31 -7.69
C TYR A 191 -5.06 7.66 -7.29
N GLU A 192 -4.28 8.53 -6.64
CA GLU A 192 -4.72 9.84 -6.18
C GLU A 192 -5.32 10.68 -7.31
N LYS A 193 -4.74 10.64 -8.51
CA LYS A 193 -5.19 11.46 -9.65
C LYS A 193 -6.57 11.01 -10.16
N GLU A 194 -6.79 9.70 -10.21
CA GLU A 194 -8.04 9.08 -10.64
C GLU A 194 -9.12 9.30 -9.58
N LEU A 195 -8.77 9.12 -8.31
CA LEU A 195 -9.69 9.20 -7.18
C LEU A 195 -10.10 10.62 -6.83
N ARG A 196 -9.24 11.63 -7.01
CA ARG A 196 -9.50 12.98 -6.46
C ARG A 196 -10.53 13.81 -7.23
N GLY A 197 -10.80 13.47 -8.49
CA GLY A 197 -11.67 14.26 -9.36
C GLY A 197 -11.12 15.66 -9.67
N GLU A 198 -11.98 16.51 -10.23
CA GLU A 198 -11.64 17.88 -10.61
C GLU A 198 -12.49 18.89 -9.83
N LYS A 199 -11.84 19.94 -9.33
CA LYS A 199 -12.51 20.99 -8.57
C LYS A 199 -13.32 21.88 -9.49
N GLY A 200 -14.56 22.13 -9.09
CA GLY A 200 -15.36 23.18 -9.69
C GLY A 200 -15.15 24.51 -8.97
N VAL A 201 -15.70 25.57 -9.54
CA VAL A 201 -15.71 26.90 -8.97
C VAL A 201 -17.09 27.50 -9.18
N LYS A 202 -17.72 27.98 -8.10
CA LYS A 202 -18.86 28.89 -8.20
C LYS A 202 -18.42 30.31 -7.94
N ILE A 203 -18.83 31.23 -8.79
CA ILE A 203 -18.50 32.65 -8.66
C ILE A 203 -19.75 33.40 -8.24
N TYR A 204 -19.68 34.11 -7.12
CA TYR A 204 -20.77 34.91 -6.59
C TYR A 204 -20.46 36.40 -6.68
N TRP A 205 -21.49 37.22 -6.92
CA TRP A 205 -21.43 38.65 -6.63
C TRP A 205 -21.57 38.87 -5.13
N VAL A 206 -20.70 39.70 -4.58
CA VAL A 206 -20.75 40.11 -3.17
C VAL A 206 -20.86 41.63 -3.05
N ASP A 207 -21.53 42.10 -1.99
CA ASP A 207 -21.56 43.52 -1.65
C ASP A 207 -20.28 43.97 -0.91
N VAL A 208 -20.19 45.26 -0.57
CA VAL A 208 -19.05 45.83 0.19
C VAL A 208 -18.87 45.22 1.58
N PHE A 209 -19.88 44.49 2.08
CA PHE A 209 -19.84 43.73 3.33
C PHE A 209 -19.54 42.24 3.10
N ASN A 210 -19.24 41.85 1.86
CA ASN A 210 -18.88 40.51 1.39
C ASN A 210 -20.01 39.47 1.57
N ARG A 211 -21.27 39.93 1.52
CA ARG A 211 -22.48 39.09 1.52
C ARG A 211 -22.84 38.67 0.10
N ILE A 212 -23.15 37.38 -0.11
CA ILE A 212 -23.54 36.84 -1.42
C ILE A 212 -24.88 37.47 -1.85
N LYS A 213 -24.91 38.08 -3.04
CA LYS A 213 -26.12 38.68 -3.65
C LYS A 213 -26.70 37.84 -4.78
N GLY A 214 -25.92 36.89 -5.30
CA GLY A 214 -26.34 35.97 -6.37
C GLY A 214 -25.14 35.44 -7.14
N SER A 215 -25.39 34.55 -8.11
CA SER A 215 -24.35 34.03 -9.00
C SER A 215 -23.81 35.14 -9.93
N PHE A 216 -22.51 35.14 -10.15
CA PHE A 216 -21.85 36.07 -11.05
C PHE A 216 -22.26 35.81 -12.50
N ARG A 217 -22.84 36.83 -13.16
CA ARG A 217 -23.38 36.75 -14.53
C ARG A 217 -24.23 35.49 -14.77
N ASN A 218 -25.15 35.20 -13.85
CA ASN A 218 -26.04 34.04 -13.89
C ASN A 218 -25.30 32.69 -14.00
N GLY A 219 -24.10 32.58 -13.43
CA GLY A 219 -23.32 31.35 -13.40
C GLY A 219 -22.62 31.01 -14.73
N LYS A 220 -22.54 31.95 -15.69
CA LYS A 220 -21.85 31.73 -16.98
C LYS A 220 -20.38 31.28 -16.83
N PHE A 221 -19.75 31.64 -15.72
CA PHE A 221 -18.37 31.31 -15.40
C PHE A 221 -18.25 30.27 -14.26
N ASP A 222 -19.35 29.63 -13.89
CA ASP A 222 -19.31 28.55 -12.92
C ASP A 222 -18.79 27.28 -13.59
N GLU A 223 -17.80 26.65 -12.97
CA GLU A 223 -17.27 25.35 -13.36
C GLU A 223 -17.83 24.29 -12.43
N LYS A 224 -18.42 23.23 -12.98
CA LYS A 224 -18.93 22.10 -12.19
C LYS A 224 -17.78 21.23 -11.74
N ALA A 225 -17.82 20.77 -10.49
CA ALA A 225 -16.88 19.76 -10.02
C ALA A 225 -17.14 18.42 -10.71
N VAL A 226 -16.08 17.72 -11.08
CA VAL A 226 -16.14 16.39 -11.68
C VAL A 226 -15.72 15.38 -10.62
N SER A 227 -16.61 14.44 -10.29
CA SER A 227 -16.31 13.39 -9.32
C SER A 227 -15.12 12.53 -9.76
N GLY A 228 -14.35 12.03 -8.79
CA GLY A 228 -13.29 11.08 -9.07
C GLY A 228 -13.82 9.77 -9.65
N LYS A 229 -12.95 9.06 -10.36
CA LYS A 229 -13.26 7.76 -10.95
C LYS A 229 -13.28 6.68 -9.87
N ASN A 230 -14.31 5.85 -9.90
CA ASN A 230 -14.37 4.69 -9.02
C ASN A 230 -13.24 3.70 -9.34
N LEU A 231 -12.82 2.91 -8.35
CA LEU A 231 -11.86 1.83 -8.52
C LEU A 231 -12.53 0.51 -8.20
N HIS A 232 -12.30 -0.48 -9.04
CA HIS A 232 -12.64 -1.87 -8.77
C HIS A 232 -11.35 -2.61 -8.47
N THR A 233 -11.22 -3.11 -7.24
CA THR A 233 -10.03 -3.83 -6.79
C THR A 233 -10.18 -5.33 -7.03
N SER A 234 -9.06 -6.04 -7.04
CA SER A 234 -9.00 -7.51 -7.05
C SER A 234 -9.13 -8.13 -5.66
N LEU A 235 -9.15 -7.31 -4.60
CA LEU A 235 -9.33 -7.77 -3.23
C LEU A 235 -10.65 -8.51 -3.07
N ASP A 236 -10.58 -9.65 -2.39
CA ASP A 236 -11.74 -10.30 -1.81
C ASP A 236 -11.82 -9.91 -0.34
N ILE A 237 -12.82 -9.10 0.04
CA ILE A 237 -12.88 -8.57 1.40
C ILE A 237 -13.14 -9.64 2.45
N ASP A 238 -13.86 -10.72 2.09
CA ASP A 238 -14.17 -11.80 3.02
C ASP A 238 -12.90 -12.63 3.30
N LEU A 239 -12.09 -12.88 2.25
CA LEU A 239 -10.78 -13.52 2.40
C LEU A 239 -9.78 -12.64 3.17
N GLN A 240 -9.76 -11.33 2.90
CA GLN A 240 -8.91 -10.36 3.58
C GLN A 240 -9.21 -10.32 5.08
N GLN A 241 -10.49 -10.16 5.46
CA GLN A 241 -10.91 -10.14 6.86
C GLN A 241 -10.61 -11.47 7.56
N TYR A 242 -10.78 -12.58 6.85
CA TYR A 242 -10.44 -13.90 7.39
C TYR A 242 -8.94 -14.06 7.64
N GLY A 243 -8.10 -13.61 6.72
CA GLY A 243 -6.65 -13.60 6.91
C GLY A 243 -6.20 -12.71 8.07
N GLU A 244 -6.78 -11.51 8.21
CA GLU A 244 -6.54 -10.62 9.35
C GLU A 244 -6.98 -11.24 10.68
N LEU A 245 -8.13 -11.91 10.69
CA LEU A 245 -8.65 -12.63 11.85
C LEU A 245 -7.69 -13.76 12.28
N LEU A 246 -7.19 -14.57 11.34
CA LEU A 246 -6.20 -15.62 11.62
C LEU A 246 -4.85 -15.08 12.09
N MET A 247 -4.50 -13.87 11.67
CA MET A 247 -3.26 -13.17 12.06
C MET A 247 -3.40 -12.34 13.33
N GLN A 248 -4.56 -12.32 13.98
CA GLN A 248 -4.71 -11.70 15.29
C GLN A 248 -3.70 -12.30 16.28
N ASN A 249 -3.11 -11.42 17.11
CA ASN A 249 -2.07 -11.75 18.07
C ASN A 249 -0.82 -12.42 17.47
N LYS A 250 -0.56 -12.20 16.17
CA LYS A 250 0.62 -12.71 15.46
C LYS A 250 1.24 -11.60 14.63
N LYS A 251 2.55 -11.59 14.51
CA LYS A 251 3.30 -10.60 13.72
C LYS A 251 3.73 -11.22 12.39
N GLY A 252 3.62 -10.50 11.29
CA GLY A 252 4.02 -10.98 9.97
C GLY A 252 3.10 -10.51 8.85
N GLY A 253 2.94 -11.32 7.81
CA GLY A 253 2.07 -10.96 6.69
C GLY A 253 1.62 -12.12 5.82
N ILE A 254 0.54 -11.88 5.07
CA ILE A 254 -0.05 -12.80 4.11
C ILE A 254 -0.21 -12.07 2.79
N VAL A 255 0.17 -12.72 1.69
CA VAL A 255 -0.14 -12.25 0.34
C VAL A 255 -0.71 -13.41 -0.44
N ALA A 256 -1.90 -13.22 -1.01
CA ALA A 256 -2.56 -14.16 -1.89
C ALA A 256 -2.76 -13.51 -3.28
N ILE A 257 -2.35 -14.22 -4.33
CA ILE A 257 -2.37 -13.79 -5.72
C ILE A 257 -3.12 -14.83 -6.55
N GLU A 258 -3.98 -14.42 -7.47
CA GLU A 258 -4.50 -15.30 -8.52
C GLU A 258 -3.44 -15.48 -9.61
N PRO A 259 -2.85 -16.69 -9.80
CA PRO A 259 -1.68 -16.83 -10.67
C PRO A 259 -1.94 -16.45 -12.13
N HIS A 260 -3.12 -16.73 -12.65
CA HIS A 260 -3.45 -16.54 -14.06
C HIS A 260 -3.60 -15.06 -14.46
N THR A 261 -3.76 -14.16 -13.50
CA THR A 261 -4.02 -12.74 -13.75
C THR A 261 -3.00 -11.84 -13.05
N GLY A 262 -2.39 -12.28 -11.95
CA GLY A 262 -1.60 -11.39 -11.08
C GLY A 262 -2.46 -10.56 -10.12
N GLU A 263 -3.77 -10.78 -10.10
CA GLU A 263 -4.69 -10.11 -9.19
C GLU A 263 -4.35 -10.45 -7.72
N ILE A 264 -4.11 -9.42 -6.90
CA ILE A 264 -3.91 -9.58 -5.44
C ILE A 264 -5.27 -9.79 -4.76
N LEU A 265 -5.52 -11.02 -4.31
CA LEU A 265 -6.76 -11.43 -3.65
C LEU A 265 -6.83 -10.97 -2.20
N ALA A 266 -5.70 -11.03 -1.48
CA ALA A 266 -5.59 -10.59 -0.10
C ALA A 266 -4.15 -10.13 0.20
N LYS A 267 -4.03 -9.09 1.01
CA LYS A 267 -2.78 -8.47 1.44
C LYS A 267 -2.88 -8.07 2.92
N VAL A 268 -2.44 -8.95 3.81
CA VAL A 268 -2.55 -8.80 5.26
C VAL A 268 -1.18 -8.46 5.83
N SER A 269 -1.07 -7.35 6.55
CA SER A 269 0.09 -7.03 7.38
C SER A 269 -0.35 -6.98 8.83
N SER A 270 0.29 -7.76 9.70
CA SER A 270 -0.07 -7.88 11.11
C SER A 270 1.10 -7.58 12.05
N PRO A 271 0.88 -6.84 13.16
CA PRO A 271 -0.36 -6.15 13.50
C PRO A 271 -0.71 -5.03 12.50
N GLY A 272 -2.01 -4.85 12.26
CA GLY A 272 -2.53 -3.76 11.44
C GLY A 272 -3.27 -2.71 12.27
N TYR A 273 -4.06 -1.88 11.60
CA TYR A 273 -4.86 -0.83 12.24
C TYR A 273 -6.23 -0.72 11.57
N ASP A 274 -7.20 -0.15 12.28
CA ASP A 274 -8.52 0.17 11.70
C ASP A 274 -8.37 1.41 10.78
N PRO A 275 -8.71 1.32 9.48
CA PRO A 275 -8.58 2.46 8.56
C PRO A 275 -9.39 3.68 9.00
N GLU A 276 -10.47 3.51 9.77
CA GLU A 276 -11.26 4.64 10.30
C GLU A 276 -10.47 5.49 11.31
N MET A 277 -9.41 4.96 11.93
CA MET A 277 -8.54 5.73 12.83
C MET A 277 -7.84 6.90 12.13
N PHE A 278 -7.72 6.86 10.80
CA PHE A 278 -7.14 7.94 9.99
C PHE A 278 -8.17 8.82 9.30
N VAL A 279 -9.42 8.79 9.78
CA VAL A 279 -10.48 9.69 9.35
C VAL A 279 -10.77 10.72 10.44
N GLY A 280 -11.15 11.93 10.04
CA GLY A 280 -11.69 12.90 10.98
C GLY A 280 -10.63 13.63 11.82
N ARG A 281 -11.11 14.29 12.87
CA ARG A 281 -10.30 15.14 13.78
C ARG A 281 -9.27 14.35 14.59
N ALA A 282 -9.53 13.07 14.88
CA ALA A 282 -8.66 12.22 15.68
C ALA A 282 -7.43 11.70 14.90
N MET A 283 -7.44 11.82 13.55
CA MET A 283 -6.41 11.29 12.65
C MET A 283 -4.99 11.64 13.09
N ASN A 284 -4.70 12.92 13.36
CA ASN A 284 -3.34 13.36 13.72
C ASN A 284 -2.87 12.78 15.05
N ARG A 285 -3.76 12.72 16.05
CA ARG A 285 -3.47 12.12 17.37
C ARG A 285 -3.22 10.63 17.24
N ASN A 286 -4.08 9.92 16.51
CA ASN A 286 -3.94 8.48 16.27
C ASN A 286 -2.64 8.16 15.52
N TYR A 287 -2.28 8.98 14.54
CA TYR A 287 -1.02 8.83 13.81
C TYR A 287 0.19 9.00 14.71
N GLN A 288 0.23 10.05 15.52
CA GLN A 288 1.33 10.27 16.47
C GLN A 288 1.44 9.12 17.47
N MET A 289 0.32 8.66 18.01
CA MET A 289 0.27 7.51 18.92
C MET A 289 0.88 6.25 18.28
N MET A 290 0.47 5.89 17.06
CA MET A 290 0.98 4.69 16.39
C MET A 290 2.45 4.79 15.96
N VAL A 291 2.92 5.98 15.57
CA VAL A 291 4.31 6.16 15.14
C VAL A 291 5.27 6.16 16.33
N GLN A 292 4.89 6.79 17.44
CA GLN A 292 5.81 7.05 18.55
C GLN A 292 5.71 6.02 19.67
N ASN A 293 4.53 5.45 19.90
CA ASN A 293 4.26 4.70 21.14
C ASN A 293 3.96 3.22 20.92
N ASP A 294 3.85 2.76 19.67
CA ASP A 294 3.52 1.38 19.36
C ASP A 294 4.78 0.60 18.92
N SER A 295 5.27 -0.26 19.81
CA SER A 295 6.44 -1.13 19.57
C SER A 295 6.20 -2.18 18.49
N LEU A 296 4.94 -2.51 18.18
CA LEU A 296 4.56 -3.48 17.16
C LEU A 296 4.54 -2.89 15.74
N LYS A 297 4.69 -1.56 15.61
CA LYS A 297 4.78 -0.84 14.34
C LYS A 297 3.62 -1.18 13.39
N PRO A 298 2.35 -0.90 13.75
CA PRO A 298 1.19 -1.27 12.96
C PRO A 298 1.10 -0.56 11.61
N LEU A 299 1.74 0.60 11.47
CA LEU A 299 1.84 1.34 10.20
C LEU A 299 2.83 0.72 9.20
N PHE A 300 3.71 -0.16 9.67
CA PHE A 300 4.71 -0.82 8.83
C PHE A 300 4.07 -1.94 8.03
N ASP A 301 4.14 -1.83 6.71
CA ASP A 301 3.59 -2.83 5.80
C ASP A 301 4.58 -3.97 5.59
N ARG A 302 4.43 -5.03 6.37
CA ARG A 302 5.34 -6.19 6.31
C ARG A 302 5.28 -6.93 4.99
N THR A 303 4.18 -6.81 4.24
CA THR A 303 4.04 -7.52 2.96
C THR A 303 4.92 -6.94 1.85
N MET A 304 5.20 -5.63 1.91
CA MET A 304 5.95 -4.88 0.89
C MET A 304 7.31 -4.38 1.36
N GLN A 305 7.46 -4.12 2.66
CA GLN A 305 8.62 -3.41 3.21
C GLN A 305 9.50 -4.27 4.11
N ALA A 306 8.99 -5.36 4.67
CA ALA A 306 9.81 -6.26 5.47
C ALA A 306 10.68 -7.11 4.56
N LEU A 307 11.97 -7.15 4.89
CA LEU A 307 12.99 -7.89 4.18
C LEU A 307 13.35 -9.11 5.02
N TYR A 308 12.86 -10.28 4.60
CA TYR A 308 13.07 -11.52 5.32
C TYR A 308 13.99 -12.46 4.53
N PRO A 309 14.84 -13.24 5.21
CA PRO A 309 15.40 -14.42 4.59
C PRO A 309 14.27 -15.36 4.17
N PRO A 310 14.26 -15.87 2.93
CA PRO A 310 13.18 -16.77 2.50
C PRO A 310 13.20 -18.13 3.20
N GLY A 311 14.36 -18.55 3.71
CA GLY A 311 14.54 -19.87 4.28
C GLY A 311 14.22 -20.99 3.28
N SER A 312 13.72 -22.12 3.79
CA SER A 312 13.55 -23.35 2.99
C SER A 312 12.58 -23.25 1.81
N ILE A 313 11.80 -22.17 1.65
CA ILE A 313 10.99 -21.97 0.44
C ILE A 313 11.88 -21.71 -0.78
N PHE A 314 13.06 -21.13 -0.59
CA PHE A 314 14.00 -20.78 -1.65
C PHE A 314 14.64 -22.01 -2.32
N LYS A 315 14.62 -23.15 -1.62
CA LYS A 315 15.03 -24.45 -2.17
C LYS A 315 14.29 -24.81 -3.46
N LEU A 316 13.04 -24.37 -3.61
CA LEU A 316 12.26 -24.58 -4.83
C LEU A 316 12.94 -23.92 -6.04
N VAL A 317 13.42 -22.68 -5.88
CA VAL A 317 14.16 -21.96 -6.93
C VAL A 317 15.47 -22.67 -7.23
N ASN A 318 16.23 -23.07 -6.20
CA ASN A 318 17.48 -23.80 -6.40
C ASN A 318 17.27 -25.16 -7.11
N ALA A 319 16.16 -25.87 -6.82
CA ALA A 319 15.79 -27.08 -7.56
C ALA A 319 15.54 -26.80 -9.05
N LEU A 320 14.77 -25.76 -9.35
CA LEU A 320 14.44 -25.35 -10.72
C LEU A 320 15.68 -24.94 -11.50
N VAL A 321 16.57 -24.14 -10.88
CA VAL A 321 17.85 -23.74 -11.49
C VAL A 321 18.72 -24.96 -11.75
N ALA A 322 18.80 -25.91 -10.82
CA ALA A 322 19.64 -27.09 -11.00
C ALA A 322 19.15 -28.01 -12.13
N LEU A 323 17.83 -28.13 -12.29
CA LEU A 323 17.22 -28.85 -13.41
C LEU A 323 17.46 -28.10 -14.73
N GLN A 324 17.27 -26.78 -14.76
CA GLN A 324 17.54 -25.95 -15.95
C GLN A 324 18.99 -26.08 -16.40
N GLU A 325 19.91 -26.06 -15.44
CA GLU A 325 21.33 -26.16 -15.71
C GLU A 325 21.79 -27.61 -15.95
N ASN A 326 20.88 -28.59 -15.91
CA ASN A 326 21.15 -30.03 -16.10
C ASN A 326 22.26 -30.57 -15.17
N VAL A 327 22.40 -29.99 -13.98
CA VAL A 327 23.39 -30.45 -12.97
C VAL A 327 22.83 -31.53 -12.05
N ILE A 328 21.50 -31.69 -12.04
CA ILE A 328 20.80 -32.82 -11.40
C ILE A 328 19.70 -33.34 -12.32
N SER A 329 19.24 -34.55 -12.03
CA SER A 329 17.98 -35.11 -12.55
C SER A 329 17.00 -35.30 -11.39
N PRO A 330 15.69 -35.53 -11.66
CA PRO A 330 14.74 -35.87 -10.60
C PRO A 330 15.12 -37.11 -9.78
N ALA A 331 15.93 -38.01 -10.35
CA ALA A 331 16.39 -39.24 -9.70
C ALA A 331 17.74 -39.10 -8.97
N THR A 332 18.42 -37.94 -9.09
CA THR A 332 19.68 -37.68 -8.38
C THR A 332 19.45 -37.78 -6.88
N ARG A 333 20.28 -38.54 -6.18
CA ARG A 333 20.18 -38.77 -4.73
C ARG A 333 21.39 -38.23 -3.99
N PHE A 334 21.14 -37.65 -2.82
CA PHE A 334 22.19 -37.25 -1.88
C PHE A 334 21.91 -37.82 -0.49
N GLU A 335 22.98 -38.17 0.21
CA GLU A 335 22.93 -38.57 1.61
C GLU A 335 22.83 -37.33 2.52
N CYS A 336 22.17 -37.51 3.67
CA CYS A 336 22.08 -36.55 4.74
C CYS A 336 22.40 -37.25 6.07
N HIS A 337 23.55 -36.92 6.66
CA HIS A 337 23.99 -37.45 7.95
C HIS A 337 23.69 -36.42 9.03
N SER A 338 22.40 -36.09 9.22
CA SER A 338 21.93 -34.98 10.07
C SER A 338 22.45 -33.60 9.65
N GLY A 339 22.92 -33.46 8.42
CA GLY A 339 23.51 -32.23 7.94
C GLY A 339 24.39 -32.41 6.71
N TYR A 340 24.95 -31.29 6.30
CA TYR A 340 25.94 -31.19 5.25
C TYR A 340 27.30 -30.83 5.86
N HIS A 341 28.29 -31.70 5.67
CA HIS A 341 29.60 -31.60 6.31
C HIS A 341 30.70 -31.58 5.25
N VAL A 342 31.50 -30.50 5.21
CA VAL A 342 32.68 -30.40 4.34
C VAL A 342 33.82 -29.73 5.09
N GLY A 343 34.89 -30.49 5.35
CA GLY A 343 35.98 -30.04 6.21
C GLY A 343 35.44 -29.61 7.58
N ASN A 344 35.71 -28.37 7.98
CA ASN A 344 35.21 -27.80 9.24
C ASN A 344 33.82 -27.14 9.11
N PHE A 345 33.26 -27.05 7.89
CA PHE A 345 31.94 -26.45 7.69
C PHE A 345 30.83 -27.47 7.95
N THR A 346 29.85 -27.09 8.76
CA THR A 346 28.66 -27.88 9.03
C THR A 346 27.39 -27.03 8.86
N MET A 347 26.43 -27.55 8.09
CA MET A 347 25.06 -27.05 8.05
C MET A 347 24.14 -28.17 8.54
N GLY A 348 23.56 -28.01 9.73
CA GLY A 348 22.67 -29.02 10.32
C GLY A 348 21.41 -29.26 9.50
N CYS A 349 20.82 -30.45 9.67
CA CYS A 349 19.53 -30.84 9.13
C CYS A 349 18.71 -31.52 10.23
N HIS A 350 17.39 -31.52 10.08
CA HIS A 350 16.51 -32.30 10.94
C HIS A 350 16.53 -33.78 10.53
N SER A 351 16.11 -34.66 11.44
CA SER A 351 16.06 -36.10 11.20
C SER A 351 15.04 -36.46 10.12
N HIS A 352 15.47 -37.28 9.16
CA HIS A 352 14.66 -37.82 8.08
C HIS A 352 15.35 -39.03 7.43
N ALA A 353 14.61 -39.79 6.61
CA ALA A 353 15.19 -40.87 5.80
C ALA A 353 16.27 -40.34 4.84
N SER A 354 17.28 -41.15 4.56
CA SER A 354 18.39 -40.83 3.66
C SER A 354 18.88 -42.12 2.98
N PRO A 355 19.30 -42.08 1.70
CA PRO A 355 19.40 -40.92 0.81
C PRO A 355 18.06 -40.53 0.17
N LEU A 356 17.91 -39.23 -0.16
CA LEU A 356 16.70 -38.67 -0.78
C LEU A 356 16.95 -38.27 -2.23
N ASP A 357 15.94 -38.52 -3.08
CA ASP A 357 15.86 -37.92 -4.42
C ASP A 357 15.25 -36.50 -4.36
N LEU A 358 15.14 -35.80 -5.50
CA LEU A 358 14.64 -34.43 -5.54
C LEU A 358 13.25 -34.26 -4.90
N ARG A 359 12.32 -35.17 -5.18
CA ARG A 359 10.93 -35.05 -4.72
C ARG A 359 10.86 -35.21 -3.21
N HIS A 360 11.53 -36.23 -2.67
CA HIS A 360 11.57 -36.48 -1.24
C HIS A 360 12.41 -35.42 -0.51
N ALA A 361 13.46 -34.88 -1.13
CA ALA A 361 14.22 -33.77 -0.57
C ALA A 361 13.39 -32.48 -0.45
N ILE A 362 12.46 -32.23 -1.39
CA ILE A 362 11.48 -31.14 -1.27
C ILE A 362 10.46 -31.44 -0.17
N GLN A 363 9.88 -32.66 -0.16
CA GLN A 363 8.91 -33.12 0.83
C GLN A 363 9.42 -32.92 2.26
N GLN A 364 10.60 -33.46 2.53
CA GLN A 364 11.25 -33.49 3.84
C GLN A 364 12.23 -32.33 4.01
N SER A 365 12.27 -31.36 3.10
CA SER A 365 13.06 -30.13 3.24
C SER A 365 14.55 -30.35 3.60
N CYS A 366 15.20 -31.38 3.04
CA CYS A 366 16.57 -31.78 3.39
C CYS A 366 17.63 -30.70 3.11
N ASN A 367 18.32 -30.18 4.13
CA ASN A 367 19.35 -29.15 3.96
C ASN A 367 20.56 -29.69 3.17
N ALA A 368 20.98 -30.93 3.42
CA ALA A 368 22.15 -31.51 2.78
C ALA A 368 21.98 -31.74 1.28
N TYR A 369 20.79 -32.16 0.85
CA TYR A 369 20.46 -32.27 -0.56
C TYR A 369 20.63 -30.92 -1.26
N PHE A 370 20.03 -29.86 -0.70
CA PHE A 370 20.08 -28.53 -1.33
C PHE A 370 21.46 -27.87 -1.27
N ALA A 371 22.27 -28.14 -0.24
CA ALA A 371 23.67 -27.72 -0.20
C ALA A 371 24.49 -28.35 -1.35
N ASN A 372 24.30 -29.65 -1.61
CA ASN A 372 24.91 -30.32 -2.76
C ASN A 372 24.41 -29.75 -4.09
N VAL A 373 23.09 -29.56 -4.23
CA VAL A 373 22.48 -28.94 -5.42
C VAL A 373 23.11 -27.57 -5.72
N PHE A 374 23.21 -26.71 -4.71
CA PHE A 374 23.77 -25.38 -4.88
C PHE A 374 25.24 -25.42 -5.31
N ARG A 375 26.05 -26.30 -4.69
CA ARG A 375 27.43 -26.51 -5.14
C ARG A 375 27.51 -27.03 -6.56
N TYR A 376 26.65 -27.99 -6.94
CA TYR A 376 26.63 -28.54 -8.29
C TYR A 376 26.29 -27.49 -9.35
N ILE A 377 25.43 -26.51 -9.02
CA ILE A 377 25.19 -25.35 -9.88
C ILE A 377 26.48 -24.52 -10.03
N LEU A 378 27.07 -24.09 -8.92
CA LEU A 378 28.19 -23.15 -8.91
C LEU A 378 29.48 -23.77 -9.45
N GLU A 379 29.76 -25.03 -9.12
CA GLU A 379 30.97 -25.76 -9.49
C GLU A 379 30.81 -26.52 -10.82
N SER A 380 29.72 -26.29 -11.55
CA SER A 380 29.49 -26.97 -12.83
C SER A 380 30.62 -26.66 -13.83
N PRO A 381 31.28 -27.69 -14.41
CA PRO A 381 32.41 -27.49 -15.33
C PRO A 381 32.07 -26.62 -16.55
N LYS A 382 30.79 -26.56 -16.92
CA LYS A 382 30.31 -25.79 -18.08
C LYS A 382 30.52 -24.28 -17.98
N PHE A 383 30.67 -23.76 -16.76
CA PHE A 383 30.87 -22.33 -16.53
C PHE A 383 32.35 -21.94 -16.43
N GLY A 384 33.26 -22.91 -16.32
CA GLY A 384 34.70 -22.66 -16.18
C GLY A 384 35.14 -22.14 -14.81
N SER A 385 34.29 -21.39 -14.09
CA SER A 385 34.59 -20.87 -12.75
C SER A 385 33.35 -20.83 -11.82
N VAL A 386 33.59 -20.79 -10.51
CA VAL A 386 32.53 -20.62 -9.49
C VAL A 386 31.82 -19.27 -9.64
N GLN A 387 32.56 -18.25 -10.05
CA GLN A 387 32.08 -16.89 -10.27
C GLN A 387 31.05 -16.84 -11.42
N ASP A 388 31.37 -17.52 -12.51
CA ASP A 388 30.49 -17.60 -13.68
C ASP A 388 29.27 -18.47 -13.38
N GLY A 389 29.45 -19.58 -12.65
CA GLY A 389 28.34 -20.39 -12.14
C GLY A 389 27.41 -19.64 -11.20
N TYR A 390 27.97 -18.81 -10.31
CA TYR A 390 27.18 -17.91 -9.45
C TYR A 390 26.43 -16.85 -10.26
N THR A 391 27.08 -16.28 -11.29
CA THR A 391 26.45 -15.29 -12.18
C THR A 391 25.28 -15.89 -12.94
N ALA A 392 25.43 -17.12 -13.46
CA ALA A 392 24.35 -17.87 -14.09
C ALA A 392 23.21 -18.16 -13.11
N TRP A 393 23.51 -18.71 -11.93
CA TRP A 393 22.53 -18.92 -10.87
C TRP A 393 21.76 -17.64 -10.54
N ARG A 394 22.47 -16.52 -10.34
CA ARG A 394 21.86 -15.23 -9.99
C ARG A 394 20.93 -14.75 -11.10
N LYS A 395 21.33 -14.88 -12.38
CA LYS A 395 20.47 -14.55 -13.52
C LYS A 395 19.15 -15.29 -13.45
N HIS A 396 19.18 -16.60 -13.18
CA HIS A 396 17.95 -17.38 -13.02
C HIS A 396 17.12 -16.93 -11.84
N VAL A 397 17.72 -16.74 -10.67
CA VAL A 397 17.03 -16.25 -9.47
C VAL A 397 16.34 -14.92 -9.72
N THR A 398 17.05 -13.95 -10.31
CA THR A 398 16.47 -12.62 -10.61
C THR A 398 15.34 -12.67 -11.63
N SER A 399 15.29 -13.69 -12.49
CA SER A 399 14.19 -13.85 -13.46
C SER A 399 12.82 -14.16 -12.81
N PHE A 400 12.79 -14.53 -11.52
CA PHE A 400 11.55 -14.65 -10.73
C PHE A 400 11.05 -13.29 -10.18
N GLY A 401 11.74 -12.18 -10.50
CA GLY A 401 11.38 -10.84 -10.03
C GLY A 401 12.01 -10.47 -8.68
N PHE A 402 13.07 -11.17 -8.26
CA PHE A 402 13.84 -10.84 -7.06
C PHE A 402 14.94 -9.84 -7.34
N GLY A 403 15.29 -9.03 -6.34
CA GLY A 403 16.38 -8.06 -6.44
C GLY A 403 16.04 -6.81 -7.25
N SER A 404 14.77 -6.64 -7.64
CA SER A 404 14.23 -5.45 -8.30
C SER A 404 12.81 -5.18 -7.80
N GLU A 405 12.29 -3.98 -8.07
CA GLU A 405 10.85 -3.72 -7.93
C GLU A 405 10.12 -4.55 -8.99
N LEU A 406 9.01 -5.19 -8.61
CA LEU A 406 8.11 -5.90 -9.54
C LEU A 406 7.25 -4.89 -10.33
N GLY A 407 7.03 -3.69 -9.79
CA GLY A 407 6.23 -2.63 -10.44
C GLY A 407 4.76 -2.64 -10.04
N ILE A 408 4.48 -3.07 -8.81
CA ILE A 408 3.15 -3.23 -8.22
C ILE A 408 2.45 -1.86 -8.14
N ASP A 409 1.12 -1.85 -8.23
CA ASP A 409 0.29 -0.65 -8.09
C ASP A 409 0.10 -0.18 -6.61
N LEU A 410 1.12 -0.34 -5.78
CA LEU A 410 1.14 0.09 -4.38
C LEU A 410 2.47 0.78 -4.06
N PRO A 411 2.48 1.79 -3.16
CA PRO A 411 3.68 2.54 -2.85
C PRO A 411 4.64 1.74 -1.96
N ASN A 412 5.90 2.20 -1.92
CA ASN A 412 6.95 1.71 -1.02
C ASN A 412 7.34 0.24 -1.23
N GLU A 413 7.35 -0.23 -2.47
CA GLU A 413 7.90 -1.52 -2.82
C GLU A 413 9.40 -1.58 -2.49
N LYS A 414 9.83 -2.64 -1.80
CA LYS A 414 11.24 -2.94 -1.57
C LYS A 414 11.73 -4.00 -2.56
N THR A 415 12.92 -3.79 -3.08
CA THR A 415 13.57 -4.66 -4.08
C THR A 415 14.03 -6.01 -3.52
N GLY A 416 14.20 -6.13 -2.21
CA GLY A 416 14.98 -7.20 -1.62
C GLY A 416 16.48 -7.07 -1.92
N SER A 417 17.23 -8.12 -1.60
CA SER A 417 18.67 -8.24 -1.81
C SER A 417 18.99 -9.66 -2.29
N ILE A 418 19.52 -9.74 -3.52
CA ILE A 418 20.16 -10.93 -4.06
C ILE A 418 21.64 -10.56 -4.30
N PRO A 419 22.58 -11.09 -3.49
CA PRO A 419 23.98 -10.68 -3.54
C PRO A 419 24.56 -10.79 -4.94
N THR A 420 25.40 -9.83 -5.33
CA THR A 420 26.08 -9.89 -6.63
C THR A 420 27.37 -10.68 -6.52
N ASN A 421 27.96 -11.06 -7.66
CA ASN A 421 29.26 -11.70 -7.65
C ASN A 421 30.34 -10.76 -7.10
N GLU A 422 30.23 -9.46 -7.40
CA GLU A 422 31.13 -8.42 -6.90
C GLU A 422 31.10 -8.32 -5.37
N TYR A 423 29.92 -8.45 -4.73
CA TYR A 423 29.79 -8.47 -3.28
C TYR A 423 30.72 -9.53 -2.65
N TYR A 424 30.67 -10.75 -3.18
CA TYR A 424 31.48 -11.85 -2.68
C TYR A 424 32.96 -11.75 -3.09
N GLN A 425 33.24 -11.23 -4.29
CA GLN A 425 34.60 -10.97 -4.73
C GLN A 425 35.30 -9.90 -3.88
N THR A 426 34.58 -8.86 -3.44
CA THR A 426 35.10 -7.87 -2.49
C THR A 426 35.35 -8.50 -1.11
N LYS A 427 34.41 -9.31 -0.62
CA LYS A 427 34.47 -9.94 0.71
C LYS A 427 35.56 -11.02 0.82
N TYR A 428 35.69 -11.88 -0.19
CA TYR A 428 36.57 -13.06 -0.15
C TYR A 428 37.77 -13.01 -1.10
N ARG A 429 37.83 -12.03 -2.03
CA ARG A 429 38.94 -11.83 -2.98
C ARG A 429 39.27 -13.12 -3.75
N LYS A 430 40.53 -13.54 -3.71
CA LYS A 430 41.02 -14.77 -4.36
C LYS A 430 40.45 -16.06 -3.76
N ASN A 431 39.79 -15.99 -2.60
CA ASN A 431 39.24 -17.14 -1.89
C ASN A 431 37.73 -17.32 -2.11
N TRP A 432 37.12 -16.62 -3.06
CA TRP A 432 35.70 -16.77 -3.38
C TRP A 432 35.44 -18.17 -3.97
N ARG A 433 34.79 -19.03 -3.16
CA ARG A 433 34.45 -20.43 -3.45
C ARG A 433 32.97 -20.69 -3.13
N ALA A 434 32.40 -21.77 -3.66
CA ALA A 434 30.98 -22.08 -3.47
C ALA A 434 30.58 -22.21 -1.99
N LEU A 435 31.47 -22.76 -1.15
CA LEU A 435 31.22 -22.87 0.30
C LEU A 435 31.03 -21.53 1.01
N ASN A 436 31.56 -20.42 0.47
CA ASN A 436 31.38 -19.09 1.07
C ASN A 436 29.95 -18.57 0.94
N ALA A 437 29.17 -19.08 -0.02
CA ALA A 437 27.77 -18.72 -0.26
C ALA A 437 26.81 -19.89 -0.04
N ILE A 438 27.26 -20.96 0.62
CA ILE A 438 26.45 -22.18 0.79
C ILE A 438 25.15 -21.94 1.56
N SER A 439 25.07 -20.91 2.42
CA SER A 439 23.85 -20.53 3.13
C SER A 439 22.71 -20.14 2.17
N LEU A 440 23.02 -19.65 0.96
CA LEU A 440 22.02 -19.33 -0.06
C LEU A 440 21.30 -20.59 -0.56
N ALA A 441 21.91 -21.77 -0.43
CA ALA A 441 21.33 -23.06 -0.81
C ALA A 441 19.99 -23.32 -0.11
N ILE A 442 19.86 -22.82 1.13
CA ILE A 442 18.68 -23.02 1.98
C ILE A 442 17.91 -21.71 2.23
N GLY A 443 18.17 -20.67 1.45
CA GLY A 443 17.48 -19.38 1.57
C GLY A 443 17.90 -18.54 2.78
N GLN A 444 19.10 -18.74 3.29
CA GLN A 444 19.68 -18.02 4.43
C GLN A 444 20.86 -17.15 3.99
N GLY A 445 21.52 -16.50 4.95
CA GLY A 445 22.68 -15.64 4.70
C GLY A 445 22.26 -14.27 4.18
N GLU A 446 22.81 -13.84 3.05
CA GLU A 446 22.60 -12.50 2.52
C GLU A 446 21.34 -12.34 1.63
N LEU A 447 20.50 -13.38 1.52
CA LEU A 447 19.21 -13.31 0.83
C LEU A 447 18.18 -12.59 1.67
N GLN A 448 17.54 -11.58 1.09
CA GLN A 448 16.38 -10.92 1.69
C GLN A 448 15.34 -10.64 0.62
N ILE A 449 14.11 -11.10 0.80
CA ILE A 449 13.00 -10.83 -0.11
C ILE A 449 11.73 -10.47 0.68
N THR A 450 10.80 -9.79 0.02
CA THR A 450 9.52 -9.41 0.64
C THR A 450 8.50 -10.55 0.55
N PRO A 451 7.50 -10.62 1.45
CA PRO A 451 6.39 -11.57 1.28
C PRO A 451 5.69 -11.42 -0.07
N MET A 452 5.55 -10.21 -0.60
CA MET A 452 5.01 -10.00 -1.94
C MET A 452 5.85 -10.69 -3.04
N GLN A 453 7.18 -10.58 -2.98
CA GLN A 453 8.06 -11.32 -3.88
C GLN A 453 7.98 -12.84 -3.67
N MET A 454 7.80 -13.32 -2.43
CA MET A 454 7.58 -14.74 -2.13
C MET A 454 6.28 -15.26 -2.76
N ALA A 455 5.19 -14.47 -2.73
CA ALA A 455 3.94 -14.82 -3.40
C ALA A 455 4.09 -14.82 -4.92
N ASN A 456 4.80 -13.84 -5.48
CA ASN A 456 5.08 -13.78 -6.93
C ASN A 456 5.89 -14.99 -7.41
N MET A 457 6.90 -15.43 -6.64
CA MET A 457 7.66 -16.65 -6.91
C MET A 457 6.74 -17.86 -7.06
N ILE A 458 5.70 -17.95 -6.22
CA ILE A 458 4.77 -19.08 -6.22
C ILE A 458 3.74 -18.96 -7.32
N ALA A 459 3.31 -17.75 -7.67
CA ALA A 459 2.54 -17.51 -8.89
C ALA A 459 3.32 -17.98 -10.14
N ALA A 460 4.63 -17.68 -10.22
CA ALA A 460 5.48 -18.15 -11.31
C ALA A 460 5.60 -19.68 -11.37
N ILE A 461 5.74 -20.34 -10.21
CA ILE A 461 5.78 -21.82 -10.13
C ILE A 461 4.43 -22.43 -10.50
N ALA A 462 3.32 -21.88 -9.99
CA ALA A 462 1.97 -22.33 -10.29
C ALA A 462 1.69 -22.28 -11.80
N ASN A 463 2.15 -21.21 -12.46
CA ASN A 463 2.05 -20.99 -13.91
C ASN A 463 3.11 -21.70 -14.75
N ARG A 464 4.03 -22.47 -14.13
CA ARG A 464 5.10 -23.20 -14.82
C ARG A 464 6.05 -22.29 -15.62
N GLY A 465 6.46 -21.18 -15.01
CA GLY A 465 7.58 -20.37 -15.49
C GLY A 465 7.23 -18.95 -15.95
N TYR A 466 6.02 -18.45 -15.70
CA TYR A 466 5.69 -17.04 -15.94
C TYR A 466 4.82 -16.44 -14.84
N TYR A 467 4.90 -15.13 -14.63
CA TYR A 467 4.00 -14.39 -13.76
C TYR A 467 3.49 -13.13 -14.44
N TYR A 468 2.40 -12.58 -13.91
CA TYR A 468 1.96 -11.22 -14.20
C TYR A 468 2.39 -10.34 -13.05
N ILE A 469 2.72 -9.07 -13.30
CA ILE A 469 3.04 -8.13 -12.23
C ILE A 469 1.86 -8.10 -11.24
N PRO A 470 2.08 -8.40 -9.95
CA PRO A 470 1.00 -8.39 -8.97
C PRO A 470 0.34 -7.02 -8.91
N HIS A 471 -0.99 -6.97 -8.91
CA HIS A 471 -1.74 -5.73 -8.90
C HIS A 471 -3.06 -5.84 -8.14
N ILE A 472 -3.44 -4.75 -7.48
CA ILE A 472 -4.61 -4.67 -6.61
C ILE A 472 -5.81 -4.00 -7.28
N VAL A 473 -5.61 -3.14 -8.28
CA VAL A 473 -6.72 -2.51 -9.01
C VAL A 473 -6.94 -3.27 -10.30
N LYS A 474 -8.17 -3.71 -10.52
CA LYS A 474 -8.62 -4.42 -11.72
C LYS A 474 -9.14 -3.48 -12.81
N ALA A 475 -9.83 -2.41 -12.41
CA ALA A 475 -10.40 -1.43 -13.33
C ALA A 475 -10.55 -0.03 -12.71
N VAL A 476 -10.56 1.00 -13.56
CA VAL A 476 -10.71 2.42 -13.18
C VAL A 476 -11.91 3.02 -13.90
N GLY A 477 -12.97 3.36 -13.16
CA GLY A 477 -14.26 3.75 -13.72
C GLY A 477 -15.03 2.56 -14.30
N GLU A 478 -16.09 2.83 -15.07
CA GLU A 478 -16.97 1.80 -15.63
C GLU A 478 -16.33 1.05 -16.81
N ASP A 479 -15.48 1.71 -17.61
CA ASP A 479 -14.86 1.16 -18.83
C ASP A 479 -13.32 1.13 -18.81
N GLY A 480 -12.67 1.51 -17.71
CA GLY A 480 -11.23 1.67 -17.69
C GLY A 480 -10.49 0.34 -17.59
N ALA A 481 -9.85 -0.04 -18.69
CA ALA A 481 -8.95 -1.19 -18.74
C ALA A 481 -7.72 -1.00 -17.84
N LEU A 482 -7.26 -2.12 -17.29
CA LEU A 482 -6.00 -2.23 -16.57
C LEU A 482 -4.83 -1.69 -17.42
N GLY A 483 -3.82 -1.13 -16.76
CA GLY A 483 -2.58 -0.75 -17.46
C GLY A 483 -1.95 -1.94 -18.17
N LYS A 484 -1.57 -1.78 -19.45
CA LYS A 484 -1.06 -2.88 -20.30
C LYS A 484 0.03 -3.74 -19.63
N LYS A 485 0.93 -3.12 -18.86
CA LYS A 485 2.02 -3.79 -18.14
C LYS A 485 1.55 -4.91 -17.19
N TYR A 486 0.33 -4.82 -16.65
CA TYR A 486 -0.21 -5.84 -15.74
C TYR A 486 -0.85 -7.03 -16.47
N LEU A 487 -1.00 -6.93 -17.79
CA LEU A 487 -1.52 -7.98 -18.67
C LEU A 487 -0.40 -8.69 -19.46
N GLU A 488 0.85 -8.31 -19.22
CA GLU A 488 2.02 -8.89 -19.88
C GLU A 488 2.60 -10.04 -19.05
N LYS A 489 2.94 -11.13 -19.72
CA LYS A 489 3.59 -12.28 -19.08
C LYS A 489 5.09 -12.01 -18.95
N HIS A 490 5.58 -12.09 -17.72
CA HIS A 490 7.00 -12.08 -17.41
C HIS A 490 7.48 -13.52 -17.24
N TYR A 491 8.31 -13.98 -18.18
CA TYR A 491 8.85 -15.34 -18.16
C TYR A 491 10.11 -15.41 -17.29
N THR A 492 10.16 -16.42 -16.44
CA THR A 492 11.40 -16.87 -15.82
C THR A 492 12.29 -17.49 -16.88
N SER A 493 13.57 -17.61 -16.57
CA SER A 493 14.56 -18.25 -17.45
C SER A 493 14.62 -19.78 -17.29
N VAL A 494 13.66 -20.38 -16.58
CA VAL A 494 13.54 -21.83 -16.40
C VAL A 494 12.45 -22.35 -17.33
N ASP A 495 12.76 -23.40 -18.09
CA ASP A 495 11.83 -24.04 -19.00
C ASP A 495 10.70 -24.75 -18.25
N SER A 496 9.49 -24.65 -18.80
CA SER A 496 8.26 -25.17 -18.18
C SER A 496 8.32 -26.67 -17.84
N SER A 497 9.12 -27.46 -18.57
CA SER A 497 9.34 -28.90 -18.33
C SER A 497 9.98 -29.20 -16.96
N ASN A 498 10.75 -28.25 -16.42
CA ASN A 498 11.48 -28.43 -15.15
C ASN A 498 10.60 -28.22 -13.92
N PHE A 499 9.39 -27.66 -14.08
CA PHE A 499 8.49 -27.37 -12.96
C PHE A 499 7.76 -28.62 -12.44
N ALA A 500 7.45 -29.60 -13.29
CA ALA A 500 6.65 -30.75 -12.89
C ALA A 500 7.27 -31.57 -11.73
N PRO A 501 8.58 -31.93 -11.74
CA PRO A 501 9.20 -32.65 -10.61
C PRO A 501 9.22 -31.84 -9.31
N VAL A 502 9.35 -30.52 -9.40
CA VAL A 502 9.34 -29.62 -8.24
C VAL A 502 7.93 -29.53 -7.65
N ILE A 503 6.92 -29.41 -8.51
CA ILE A 503 5.51 -29.39 -8.11
C ILE A 503 5.07 -30.72 -7.50
N ASP A 504 5.56 -31.85 -8.02
CA ASP A 504 5.36 -33.17 -7.40
C ASP A 504 5.89 -33.19 -5.97
N GLY A 505 7.12 -32.70 -5.76
CA GLY A 505 7.69 -32.55 -4.41
C GLY A 505 6.87 -31.62 -3.51
N MET A 506 6.37 -30.50 -4.06
CA MET A 506 5.51 -29.56 -3.32
C MET A 506 4.16 -30.16 -2.90
N GLU A 507 3.57 -31.03 -3.72
CA GLU A 507 2.37 -31.78 -3.31
C GLU A 507 2.71 -32.77 -2.20
N MET A 508 3.84 -33.48 -2.31
CA MET A 508 4.29 -34.41 -1.26
C MET A 508 4.55 -33.72 0.08
N VAL A 509 4.94 -32.44 0.11
CA VAL A 509 5.02 -31.65 1.35
C VAL A 509 3.68 -31.65 2.11
N VAL A 510 2.55 -31.67 1.39
CA VAL A 510 1.21 -31.55 1.97
C VAL A 510 0.55 -32.93 2.15
N THR A 511 0.69 -33.84 1.18
CA THR A 511 -0.06 -35.11 1.17
C THR A 511 0.81 -36.36 1.00
N GLY A 512 2.14 -36.24 1.11
CA GLY A 512 3.09 -37.34 0.90
C GLY A 512 3.20 -38.37 2.04
N GLY A 513 2.45 -38.22 3.13
CA GLY A 513 2.46 -39.13 4.27
C GLY A 513 3.61 -38.85 5.26
N GLU A 514 4.36 -39.89 5.62
CA GLU A 514 5.48 -39.76 6.55
C GLU A 514 6.55 -38.79 6.01
N GLY A 515 7.05 -37.90 6.87
CA GLY A 515 8.01 -36.85 6.50
C GLY A 515 7.41 -35.60 5.84
N SER A 516 6.09 -35.56 5.57
CA SER A 516 5.42 -34.37 5.04
C SER A 516 5.43 -33.23 6.06
N THR A 517 6.10 -32.13 5.71
CA THR A 517 6.26 -30.98 6.62
C THR A 517 5.06 -30.01 6.62
N GLY A 518 4.16 -30.08 5.65
CA GLY A 518 3.04 -29.16 5.45
C GLY A 518 1.65 -29.79 5.58
N ALA A 519 1.52 -30.95 6.23
CA ALA A 519 0.29 -31.74 6.24
C ALA A 519 -0.97 -30.99 6.71
N LEU A 520 -0.82 -30.03 7.64
CA LEU A 520 -1.95 -29.22 8.13
C LEU A 520 -2.52 -28.25 7.08
N ALA A 521 -1.86 -28.07 5.94
CA ALA A 521 -2.39 -27.31 4.81
C ALA A 521 -3.31 -28.12 3.89
N ALA A 522 -3.40 -29.46 4.07
CA ALA A 522 -4.16 -30.34 3.21
C ALA A 522 -5.65 -29.98 3.19
N ILE A 523 -6.29 -30.03 2.04
CA ILE A 523 -7.73 -29.79 1.88
C ILE A 523 -8.33 -31.02 1.21
N LYS A 524 -9.42 -31.55 1.80
CA LYS A 524 -10.12 -32.70 1.23
C LYS A 524 -10.58 -32.37 -0.19
N ASP A 525 -10.26 -33.28 -1.13
CA ASP A 525 -10.60 -33.23 -2.55
C ASP A 525 -9.93 -32.09 -3.35
N ILE A 526 -8.96 -31.38 -2.77
CA ILE A 526 -8.19 -30.33 -3.44
C ILE A 526 -6.71 -30.62 -3.30
N ARG A 527 -6.03 -30.80 -4.44
CA ARG A 527 -4.58 -31.00 -4.49
C ARG A 527 -3.87 -29.69 -4.22
N VAL A 528 -3.28 -29.55 -3.04
CA VAL A 528 -2.52 -28.36 -2.61
C VAL A 528 -1.03 -28.65 -2.79
N CYS A 529 -0.32 -27.74 -3.44
CA CYS A 529 1.14 -27.82 -3.59
C CYS A 529 1.77 -26.74 -2.71
N GLY A 530 2.65 -27.11 -1.79
CA GLY A 530 3.27 -26.11 -0.90
C GLY A 530 4.68 -26.44 -0.45
N LYS A 531 5.28 -25.52 0.31
CA LYS A 531 6.59 -25.68 0.92
C LYS A 531 6.69 -24.91 2.23
N THR A 532 7.13 -25.60 3.27
CA THR A 532 7.48 -24.99 4.56
C THR A 532 8.81 -24.25 4.50
N GLY A 533 8.89 -23.15 5.23
CA GLY A 533 10.10 -22.43 5.57
C GLY A 533 10.21 -22.28 7.08
N THR A 534 11.40 -22.54 7.60
CA THR A 534 11.82 -22.15 8.94
C THR A 534 12.98 -21.18 8.75
N VAL A 535 12.84 -19.96 9.27
CA VAL A 535 13.87 -18.93 9.17
C VAL A 535 14.47 -18.72 10.53
N GLN A 536 15.75 -19.05 10.67
CA GLN A 536 16.48 -18.87 11.91
C GLN A 536 16.51 -17.40 12.31
N ASN A 537 16.15 -17.13 13.56
CA ASN A 537 16.27 -15.82 14.17
C ASN A 537 17.32 -15.91 15.29
N SER A 538 18.36 -15.07 15.25
CA SER A 538 19.51 -15.18 16.16
C SER A 538 19.16 -14.89 17.62
N ASP A 539 18.15 -14.05 17.85
CA ASP A 539 17.85 -13.47 19.16
C ASP A 539 16.41 -13.75 19.65
N GLU A 540 15.56 -14.32 18.80
CA GLU A 540 14.19 -14.72 19.17
C GLU A 540 13.85 -16.08 18.52
N ALA A 541 12.60 -16.53 18.68
CA ALA A 541 12.14 -17.74 18.02
C ALA A 541 12.19 -17.61 16.48
N ASP A 542 12.46 -18.74 15.82
CA ASP A 542 12.45 -18.84 14.35
C ASP A 542 11.10 -18.37 13.74
N HIS A 543 11.13 -17.94 12.49
CA HIS A 543 9.93 -17.53 11.78
C HIS A 543 9.26 -18.71 11.05
N SER A 544 7.94 -18.77 11.15
CA SER A 544 7.09 -19.78 10.49
C SER A 544 6.67 -19.27 9.12
N VAL A 545 7.11 -19.93 8.06
CA VAL A 545 6.79 -19.55 6.67
C VAL A 545 6.17 -20.73 5.95
N PHE A 546 5.17 -20.46 5.13
CA PHE A 546 4.63 -21.45 4.21
C PHE A 546 4.18 -20.75 2.94
N VAL A 547 4.52 -21.39 1.83
CA VAL A 547 4.07 -20.99 0.50
C VAL A 547 3.24 -22.11 -0.10
N ALA A 548 2.18 -21.77 -0.82
CA ALA A 548 1.38 -22.77 -1.51
C ALA A 548 0.63 -22.19 -2.71
N PHE A 549 0.24 -23.08 -3.62
CA PHE A 549 -0.81 -22.79 -4.59
C PHE A 549 -1.81 -23.94 -4.66
N ALA A 550 -3.03 -23.61 -5.05
CA ALA A 550 -4.10 -24.58 -5.22
C ALA A 550 -5.19 -24.09 -6.20
N PRO A 551 -5.93 -25.02 -6.83
CA PRO A 551 -5.58 -26.43 -6.95
C PRO A 551 -4.29 -26.63 -7.77
N ARG A 552 -3.69 -27.82 -7.72
CA ARG A 552 -2.47 -28.15 -8.49
C ARG A 552 -2.64 -27.91 -9.99
N GLU A 553 -3.80 -28.33 -10.51
CA GLU A 553 -4.20 -28.08 -11.90
C GLU A 553 -5.13 -26.86 -11.94
N ASN A 554 -4.93 -25.99 -12.93
CA ASN A 554 -5.61 -24.69 -13.04
C ASN A 554 -5.61 -23.89 -11.71
N PRO A 555 -4.42 -23.51 -11.20
CA PRO A 555 -4.29 -22.81 -9.91
C PRO A 555 -5.13 -21.52 -9.86
N LYS A 556 -5.87 -21.35 -8.76
CA LYS A 556 -6.74 -20.19 -8.52
C LYS A 556 -6.20 -19.24 -7.45
N ILE A 557 -5.30 -19.73 -6.61
CA ILE A 557 -4.66 -18.97 -5.54
C ILE A 557 -3.22 -19.46 -5.35
N ALA A 558 -2.28 -18.52 -5.32
CA ALA A 558 -0.92 -18.66 -4.83
C ALA A 558 -0.78 -17.78 -3.60
N ILE A 559 -0.35 -18.34 -2.47
CA ILE A 559 -0.32 -17.68 -1.18
C ILE A 559 1.04 -17.87 -0.50
N VAL A 560 1.47 -16.83 0.20
CA VAL A 560 2.49 -16.93 1.25
C VAL A 560 1.86 -16.51 2.57
N VAL A 561 2.20 -17.25 3.63
CA VAL A 561 1.97 -16.84 5.01
C VAL A 561 3.32 -16.79 5.71
N TYR A 562 3.63 -15.65 6.30
CA TYR A 562 4.83 -15.41 7.08
C TYR A 562 4.43 -14.98 8.48
N VAL A 563 4.82 -15.74 9.49
CA VAL A 563 4.57 -15.46 10.91
C VAL A 563 5.91 -15.35 11.63
N GLU A 564 6.26 -14.13 12.04
CA GLU A 564 7.41 -13.86 12.88
C GLU A 564 7.26 -14.61 14.21
N ASN A 565 8.36 -15.19 14.69
CA ASN A 565 8.47 -15.95 15.94
C ASN A 565 7.48 -17.14 16.06
N GLY A 566 7.06 -17.69 14.92
CA GLY A 566 6.16 -18.85 14.84
C GLY A 566 6.84 -20.21 14.99
N VAL A 567 8.17 -20.24 15.16
CA VAL A 567 9.05 -21.40 15.22
C VAL A 567 9.12 -22.17 13.90
N TRP A 568 8.18 -23.09 13.64
CA TRP A 568 8.22 -23.99 12.48
C TRP A 568 7.18 -23.59 11.44
N GLY A 569 7.51 -23.64 10.15
CA GLY A 569 6.56 -23.38 9.05
C GLY A 569 5.27 -24.20 9.12
N SER A 570 5.35 -25.41 9.68
CA SER A 570 4.23 -26.33 9.89
C SER A 570 3.25 -25.90 10.98
N ARG A 571 3.68 -25.05 11.93
CA ARG A 571 2.94 -24.74 13.16
C ARG A 571 1.82 -23.72 12.96
N TYR A 572 2.10 -22.65 12.21
CA TYR A 572 1.19 -21.53 11.99
C TYR A 572 1.00 -21.21 10.50
N ALA A 573 2.09 -21.07 9.74
CA ALA A 573 1.96 -20.64 8.35
C ALA A 573 1.22 -21.66 7.47
N ALA A 574 1.57 -22.94 7.55
CA ALA A 574 0.90 -24.01 6.80
C ALA A 574 -0.61 -24.12 7.10
N PRO A 575 -1.07 -24.23 8.36
CA PRO A 575 -2.49 -24.28 8.66
C PRO A 575 -3.25 -23.02 8.26
N ILE A 576 -2.68 -21.81 8.47
CA ILE A 576 -3.30 -20.55 8.03
C ILE A 576 -3.46 -20.54 6.51
N SER A 577 -2.44 -20.95 5.74
CA SER A 577 -2.55 -21.06 4.29
C SER A 577 -3.64 -22.05 3.87
N GLY A 578 -3.69 -23.23 4.50
CA GLY A 578 -4.71 -24.25 4.20
C GLY A 578 -6.13 -23.75 4.46
N LEU A 579 -6.35 -23.03 5.57
CA LEU A 579 -7.64 -22.42 5.91
C LEU A 579 -8.04 -21.33 4.91
N MET A 580 -7.12 -20.43 4.56
CA MET A 580 -7.39 -19.36 3.60
C MET A 580 -7.66 -19.88 2.18
N ILE A 581 -6.88 -20.87 1.72
CA ILE A 581 -7.11 -21.52 0.44
C ILE A 581 -8.49 -22.18 0.43
N GLU A 582 -8.85 -22.91 1.48
CA GLU A 582 -10.16 -23.58 1.56
C GLU A 582 -11.31 -22.58 1.60
N LYS A 583 -11.18 -21.51 2.40
CA LYS A 583 -12.16 -20.43 2.45
C LYS A 583 -12.37 -19.80 1.08
N TYR A 584 -11.30 -19.56 0.32
CA TYR A 584 -11.38 -18.98 -1.01
C TYR A 584 -12.01 -19.94 -2.04
N LEU A 585 -11.61 -21.22 -2.03
CA LEU A 585 -12.06 -22.20 -3.05
C LEU A 585 -13.45 -22.77 -2.77
N LYS A 586 -13.84 -22.93 -1.49
CA LYS A 586 -15.11 -23.52 -1.08
C LYS A 586 -16.12 -22.52 -0.50
N GLY A 587 -15.69 -21.30 -0.17
CA GLY A 587 -16.51 -20.29 0.50
C GLY A 587 -16.65 -20.48 2.02
N GLU A 588 -16.27 -21.65 2.55
CA GLU A 588 -16.37 -22.00 3.98
C GLU A 588 -15.25 -22.94 4.43
N ILE A 589 -15.10 -23.12 5.74
CA ILE A 589 -14.15 -24.06 6.35
C ILE A 589 -14.89 -25.35 6.70
N SER A 590 -14.41 -26.47 6.18
CA SER A 590 -14.98 -27.79 6.45
C SER A 590 -14.99 -28.13 7.95
N GLU A 591 -16.03 -28.84 8.41
CA GLU A 591 -16.21 -29.24 9.81
C GLU A 591 -15.00 -29.96 10.42
N ASN A 592 -14.34 -30.83 9.65
CA ASN A 592 -13.15 -31.56 10.10
C ASN A 592 -11.91 -30.67 10.33
N LYS A 593 -11.99 -29.38 10.01
CA LYS A 593 -10.94 -28.37 10.23
C LYS A 593 -11.32 -27.27 11.20
N LYS A 594 -12.53 -27.29 11.77
CA LYS A 594 -12.96 -26.29 12.76
C LYS A 594 -12.06 -26.26 14.00
N TRP A 595 -11.54 -27.40 14.42
CA TRP A 595 -10.55 -27.46 15.50
C TRP A 595 -9.24 -26.72 15.15
N LEU A 596 -8.80 -26.80 13.88
CA LEU A 596 -7.59 -26.15 13.39
C LEU A 596 -7.79 -24.65 13.26
N GLU A 597 -8.94 -24.23 12.72
CA GLU A 597 -9.38 -22.84 12.71
C GLU A 597 -9.37 -22.26 14.12
N LYS A 598 -10.05 -22.90 15.06
CA LYS A 598 -10.07 -22.48 16.48
C LYS A 598 -8.66 -22.35 17.05
N ARG A 599 -7.78 -23.34 16.82
CA ARG A 599 -6.39 -23.29 17.29
C ARG A 599 -5.62 -22.08 16.73
N MET A 600 -5.87 -21.68 15.48
CA MET A 600 -5.22 -20.50 14.89
C MET A 600 -5.76 -19.21 15.47
N LEU A 601 -7.05 -19.14 15.76
CA LEU A 601 -7.69 -17.98 16.41
C LEU A 601 -7.23 -17.80 17.86
N ASP A 602 -7.12 -18.90 18.62
CA ASP A 602 -6.74 -18.88 20.04
C ASP A 602 -5.24 -18.62 20.26
N ALA A 603 -4.42 -18.71 19.22
CA ALA A 603 -2.96 -18.55 19.33
C ALA A 603 -2.54 -17.09 19.50
N ASP A 604 -1.76 -16.82 20.55
CA ASP A 604 -1.19 -15.51 20.86
C ASP A 604 0.34 -15.59 20.94
N LEU A 605 1.02 -14.99 19.98
CA LEU A 605 2.49 -14.92 19.89
C LEU A 605 3.04 -13.55 20.28
N ILE A 606 2.18 -12.56 20.53
CA ILE A 606 2.58 -11.19 20.82
C ILE A 606 2.63 -10.98 22.34
N ASN A 607 1.64 -11.50 23.07
CA ASN A 607 1.52 -11.30 24.51
C ASN A 607 2.08 -12.47 25.33
N GLN A 608 2.33 -13.63 24.71
CA GLN A 608 3.01 -14.74 25.37
C GLN A 608 4.52 -14.53 25.32
N ALA A 609 5.19 -14.69 26.47
CA ALA A 609 6.65 -14.72 26.52
C ALA A 609 7.14 -15.78 25.53
N ALA A 610 8.08 -15.40 24.65
CA ALA A 610 8.62 -16.28 23.63
C ALA A 610 8.91 -17.66 24.25
N ALA A 611 8.24 -18.70 23.73
CA ALA A 611 8.59 -20.05 24.12
C ALA A 611 10.10 -20.19 23.93
N PRO A 612 10.86 -20.66 24.95
CA PRO A 612 12.30 -20.77 24.82
C PRO A 612 12.60 -21.52 23.54
N SER A 613 13.57 -21.02 22.76
CA SER A 613 14.10 -21.77 21.63
C SER A 613 14.34 -23.18 22.13
N ALA A 614 13.69 -24.16 21.48
CA ALA A 614 14.00 -25.55 21.76
C ALA A 614 15.43 -25.75 21.27
N GLY A 615 16.39 -25.45 22.16
CA GLY A 615 17.72 -26.03 22.10
C GLY A 615 17.50 -27.52 21.91
N VAL A 616 18.22 -28.04 20.91
CA VAL A 616 18.37 -29.45 20.61
C VAL A 616 18.16 -30.29 21.86
N VAL A 617 16.98 -30.90 21.98
CA VAL A 617 16.81 -32.07 22.83
C VAL A 617 17.12 -33.23 21.90
N GLU A 618 18.17 -33.95 22.28
CA GLU A 618 18.93 -34.99 21.54
C GLU A 618 18.10 -35.96 20.69
#